data_AF-A0A815QKK4-F1
#
_entry.id   AF-A0A815QKK4-F1
#
_cell.length_a   1.000
_cell.length_b   1.000
_cell.length_c   1.000
_cell.angle_alpha   90.00
_cell.angle_beta   90.00
_cell.angle_gamma   90.00
#
_symmetry.space_group_name_H-M   'P 1'
#
loop_
_entity.id
_entity.type
_entity.pdbx_description
1 polymer ?
#
loop_
_entity_poly.entity_id
_entity_poly.type
_entity_poly.pdbx_seq_one_letter_code
_entity_poly.pdbx_strand_id
1 'polypeptide(L)'
;MAMANNKTLCFTCTKEKITYPCKGCSKEFCLIHLTEHQQILNEELNHITNEYNEFKQRINEQKQNPQNGLLINQIDQWEKNSIEEIQQKAKDYRKIVIE
;
A
#
# COMPACT_ATOMS: atom_id res chain seq x y z
N MET A 1 6.35 8.46 -45.73
CA MET A 1 5.89 7.11 -45.33
C MET A 1 4.38 7.09 -45.39
N ALA A 2 3.80 6.14 -46.13
CA ALA A 2 2.37 6.07 -46.39
C ALA A 2 1.58 5.93 -45.07
N MET A 3 0.62 6.83 -44.85
CA MET A 3 -0.43 6.63 -43.84
C MET A 3 -1.32 5.50 -44.35
N ALA A 4 -0.99 4.27 -43.96
CA ALA A 4 -1.87 3.15 -44.22
C ALA A 4 -3.20 3.44 -43.52
N ASN A 5 -4.28 3.56 -44.29
CA ASN A 5 -5.64 3.65 -43.78
C ASN A 5 -6.01 2.28 -43.18
N ASN A 6 -5.40 1.93 -42.06
CA ASN A 6 -5.61 0.67 -41.35
C ASN A 6 -6.94 0.79 -40.62
N LYS A 7 -8.02 0.59 -41.38
CA LYS A 7 -9.30 0.27 -40.76
C LYS A 7 -9.13 -1.10 -40.12
N THR A 8 -9.07 -1.15 -38.79
CA THR A 8 -9.04 -2.41 -38.03
C THR A 8 -10.17 -2.41 -37.02
N LEU A 9 -10.38 -3.55 -36.36
CA LEU A 9 -11.42 -3.70 -35.35
C LEU A 9 -10.99 -3.00 -34.07
N CYS A 10 -11.82 -2.05 -33.61
CA CYS A 10 -11.65 -1.50 -32.27
C CYS A 10 -11.92 -2.57 -31.21
N PHE A 11 -11.00 -2.74 -30.26
CA PHE A 11 -11.09 -3.70 -29.17
C PHE A 11 -12.38 -3.58 -28.34
N THR A 12 -12.85 -2.34 -28.11
CA THR A 12 -14.03 -2.08 -27.28
C THR A 12 -15.35 -2.26 -28.04
N CYS A 13 -15.50 -1.61 -29.19
CA CYS A 13 -16.79 -1.59 -29.91
C CYS A 13 -16.89 -2.56 -31.08
N THR A 14 -15.83 -3.32 -31.36
CA THR A 14 -15.74 -4.37 -32.40
C THR A 14 -16.16 -3.93 -33.80
N LYS A 15 -16.17 -2.61 -34.05
CA LYS A 15 -16.46 -2.02 -35.35
C LYS A 15 -15.15 -1.73 -36.09
N GLU A 16 -15.17 -2.02 -37.38
CA GLU A 16 -14.07 -1.71 -38.29
C GLU A 16 -14.01 -0.19 -38.51
N LYS A 17 -12.97 0.46 -38.00
CA LYS A 17 -12.78 1.91 -38.00
C LYS A 17 -11.31 2.23 -38.12
N ILE A 18 -10.99 3.50 -38.37
CA ILE A 18 -9.62 3.98 -38.15
C ILE A 18 -9.32 3.81 -36.65
N THR A 19 -8.31 3.00 -36.38
CA THR A 19 -7.86 2.60 -35.05
C THR A 19 -6.45 3.10 -34.80
N TYR A 20 -6.13 3.20 -33.53
CA TYR A 20 -4.86 3.64 -33.01
C TYR A 20 -4.38 2.62 -31.96
N PRO A 21 -3.11 2.19 -32.01
CA PRO A 21 -2.59 1.22 -31.07
C PRO A 21 -2.27 1.86 -29.72
N CYS A 22 -2.70 1.22 -28.63
CA CYS A 22 -2.13 1.43 -27.31
C CYS A 22 -0.95 0.46 -27.12
N LYS A 23 0.29 0.99 -27.13
CA LYS A 23 1.51 0.18 -26.97
C LYS A 23 1.57 -0.58 -25.64
N GLY A 24 1.09 0.03 -24.55
CA GLY A 24 1.12 -0.58 -23.23
C GLY A 24 0.18 -1.78 -23.11
N CYS A 25 -1.00 -1.70 -23.75
CA CYS A 25 -2.00 -2.76 -23.68
C CYS A 25 -1.97 -3.71 -24.89
N SER A 26 -1.16 -3.42 -25.90
CA SER A 26 -1.11 -4.15 -27.17
C SER A 26 -2.48 -4.34 -27.83
N LYS A 27 -3.31 -3.29 -27.80
CA LYS A 27 -4.70 -3.28 -28.29
C LYS A 27 -4.96 -2.09 -29.23
N GLU A 28 -5.86 -2.29 -30.20
CA GLU A 28 -6.29 -1.29 -31.17
C GLU A 28 -7.61 -0.64 -30.75
N PHE A 29 -7.68 0.69 -30.74
CA PHE A 29 -8.88 1.44 -30.33
C PHE A 29 -9.25 2.49 -31.37
N CYS A 30 -10.54 2.72 -31.61
CA CYS A 30 -10.93 3.95 -32.31
C CYS A 30 -10.69 5.16 -31.39
N LEU A 31 -10.53 6.35 -31.96
CA LEU A 31 -10.15 7.56 -31.21
C LEU A 31 -10.93 7.78 -29.89
N ILE A 32 -12.26 7.60 -29.91
CA ILE A 32 -13.12 7.77 -28.73
C ILE A 32 -12.71 6.80 -27.60
N HIS A 33 -12.72 5.49 -27.89
CA HIS A 33 -12.36 4.47 -26.89
C HIS A 33 -10.88 4.53 -26.50
N LEU A 34 -9.99 5.09 -27.34
CA LEU A 34 -8.60 5.33 -26.94
C LEU A 34 -8.55 6.42 -25.85
N THR A 35 -9.26 7.52 -26.04
CA THR A 35 -9.35 8.60 -25.06
C THR A 35 -9.97 8.11 -23.74
N GLU A 36 -11.08 7.38 -23.82
CA GLU A 36 -11.73 6.78 -22.65
C GLU A 36 -10.78 5.82 -21.92
N HIS A 37 -10.08 4.96 -22.67
CA HIS A 37 -9.08 4.05 -22.12
C HIS A 37 -7.96 4.80 -21.39
N GLN A 38 -7.46 5.90 -21.96
CA GLN A 38 -6.45 6.75 -21.31
C GLN A 38 -6.98 7.44 -20.05
N GLN A 39 -8.24 7.87 -20.04
CA GLN A 39 -8.87 8.44 -18.86
C GLN A 39 -8.96 7.42 -17.71
N ILE A 40 -9.41 6.20 -18.01
CA ILE A 40 -9.47 5.11 -17.03
C ILE A 40 -8.08 4.84 -16.44
N LEU A 41 -7.05 4.72 -17.30
CA LEU A 41 -5.68 4.49 -16.83
C LEU A 41 -5.17 5.63 -15.92
N ASN A 42 -5.52 6.89 -16.24
CA ASN A 42 -5.16 8.02 -15.39
C ASN A 42 -5.88 7.98 -14.04
N GLU A 43 -7.15 7.60 -14.02
CA GLU A 43 -7.92 7.44 -12.77
C GLU A 43 -7.34 6.32 -11.89
N GLU A 44 -7.03 5.17 -12.47
CA GLU A 44 -6.37 4.05 -11.78
C GLU A 44 -5.00 4.47 -11.23
N LEU A 45 -4.19 5.18 -12.01
CA LEU A 45 -2.88 5.67 -11.57
C LEU A 45 -3.00 6.69 -10.42
N ASN A 46 -3.97 7.59 -10.48
CA ASN A 46 -4.25 8.55 -9.42
C ASN A 46 -4.67 7.83 -8.13
N HIS A 47 -5.50 6.80 -8.24
CA HIS A 47 -5.89 5.98 -7.10
C HIS A 47 -4.69 5.31 -6.43
N ILE A 48 -3.85 4.61 -7.21
CA ILE A 48 -2.62 3.96 -6.71
C ILE A 48 -1.68 4.98 -6.06
N THR A 49 -1.55 6.17 -6.66
CA THR A 49 -0.70 7.24 -6.13
C THR A 49 -1.21 7.74 -4.78
N ASN A 50 -2.53 7.89 -4.63
CA ASN A 50 -3.13 8.30 -3.36
C ASN A 50 -2.93 7.23 -2.28
N GLU A 51 -3.20 5.95 -2.59
CA GLU A 51 -2.96 4.85 -1.63
C GLU A 51 -1.49 4.79 -1.19
N TYR A 52 -0.56 4.97 -2.13
CA TYR A 52 0.86 5.03 -1.81
C TYR A 52 1.20 6.19 -0.87
N ASN A 53 0.65 7.37 -1.12
CA ASN A 53 0.89 8.55 -0.28
C ASN A 53 0.35 8.36 1.14
N GLU A 54 -0.88 7.82 1.28
CA GLU A 54 -1.49 7.50 2.57
C GLU A 54 -0.68 6.43 3.32
N PHE A 55 -0.22 5.40 2.62
CA PHE A 55 0.62 4.36 3.23
C PHE A 55 1.97 4.93 3.72
N LYS A 56 2.63 5.75 2.89
CA LYS A 56 3.87 6.43 3.24
C LYS A 56 3.68 7.35 4.44
N GLN A 57 2.56 8.08 4.51
CA GLN A 57 2.22 8.92 5.65
C GLN A 57 2.07 8.08 6.93
N ARG A 58 1.29 6.98 6.91
CA ARG A 58 1.14 6.09 8.07
C ARG A 58 2.47 5.54 8.57
N ILE A 59 3.38 5.15 7.67
CA ILE A 59 4.73 4.71 8.06
C ILE A 59 5.51 5.84 8.74
N ASN A 60 5.46 7.05 8.20
CA ASN A 60 6.17 8.18 8.77
C ASN A 60 5.63 8.57 10.14
N GLU A 61 4.31 8.54 10.33
CA GLU A 61 3.67 8.78 11.63
C GLU A 61 4.10 7.75 12.68
N GLN A 62 4.16 6.46 12.31
CA GLN A 62 4.68 5.41 13.19
C GLN A 62 6.16 5.62 13.55
N LYS A 63 6.97 6.08 12.59
CA LYS A 63 8.39 6.39 12.84
C LYS A 63 8.58 7.59 13.76
N GLN A 64 7.70 8.59 13.70
CA GLN A 64 7.77 9.78 14.56
C GLN A 64 7.32 9.49 16.00
N ASN A 65 6.38 8.56 16.18
CA ASN A 65 5.90 8.14 17.50
C ASN A 65 6.17 6.65 17.76
N PRO A 66 7.45 6.22 17.81
CA PRO A 66 7.79 4.81 17.97
C PRO A 66 7.30 4.23 19.31
N GLN A 67 7.14 5.08 20.33
CA GLN A 67 6.64 4.70 21.65
C GLN A 67 5.18 4.19 21.64
N ASN A 68 4.38 4.56 20.63
CA ASN A 68 3.02 4.04 20.49
C ASN A 68 2.94 2.75 19.66
N GLY A 69 4.09 2.19 19.26
CA GLY A 69 4.15 0.92 18.56
C GLY A 69 3.71 -0.22 19.46
N LEU A 70 2.89 -1.15 18.92
CA LEU A 70 2.45 -2.35 19.63
C LEU A 70 3.61 -3.14 20.26
N LEU A 71 4.75 -3.19 19.57
CA LEU A 71 5.96 -3.87 20.06
C LEU A 71 6.63 -3.15 21.23
N ILE A 72 6.69 -1.81 21.24
CA ILE A 72 7.26 -1.05 22.35
C ILE A 72 6.37 -1.22 23.59
N ASN A 73 5.05 -1.12 23.44
CA ASN A 73 4.12 -1.40 24.53
C ASN A 73 4.30 -2.83 25.10
N GLN A 74 4.55 -3.83 24.25
CA GLN A 74 4.82 -5.19 24.71
C GLN A 74 6.13 -5.31 25.48
N ILE A 75 7.18 -4.59 25.05
CA ILE A 75 8.46 -4.53 25.75
C ILE A 75 8.27 -3.87 27.13
N ASP A 76 7.55 -2.75 27.20
CA ASP A 76 7.28 -2.03 28.45
C ASP A 76 6.48 -2.89 29.45
N GLN A 77 5.47 -3.63 28.97
CA GLN A 77 4.72 -4.57 29.81
C GLN A 77 5.59 -5.73 30.29
N TRP A 78 6.43 -6.29 29.42
CA TRP A 78 7.35 -7.35 29.79
C TRP A 78 8.36 -6.88 30.85
N GLU A 79 8.92 -5.68 30.70
CA GLU A 79 9.83 -5.07 31.67
C GLU A 79 9.15 -4.90 33.03
N LYS A 80 7.94 -4.31 33.05
CA LYS A 80 7.18 -4.10 34.28
C LYS A 80 6.90 -5.40 35.02
N ASN A 81 6.40 -6.42 34.31
CA ASN A 81 6.08 -7.72 34.91
C ASN A 81 7.34 -8.40 35.47
N SER A 82 8.46 -8.32 34.73
CA SER A 82 9.74 -8.90 35.17
C SER A 82 10.25 -8.25 36.46
N ILE A 83 10.15 -6.92 36.57
CA ILE A 83 10.52 -6.19 37.79
C ILE A 83 9.65 -6.63 38.97
N GLU A 84 8.33 -6.71 38.78
CA GLU A 84 7.39 -7.13 39.83
C GLU A 84 7.70 -8.56 40.32
N GLU A 85 7.96 -9.50 39.42
CA GLU A 85 8.33 -10.87 39.77
C GLU A 85 9.64 -10.94 40.59
N ILE A 86 10.67 -10.21 40.16
CA ILE A 86 11.96 -10.15 40.86
C ILE A 86 11.77 -9.55 42.25
N GLN A 87 11.02 -8.46 42.36
CA GLN A 87 10.74 -7.81 43.64
C GLN A 87 9.96 -8.74 44.59
N GLN A 88 8.99 -9.48 44.07
CA GLN A 88 8.20 -10.42 44.87
C GLN A 88 9.08 -11.55 45.40
N LYS A 89 9.85 -12.20 44.53
CA LYS A 89 10.81 -13.24 44.96
C LYS A 89 11.80 -12.71 45.99
N ALA A 90 12.34 -11.51 45.78
CA ALA A 90 13.26 -10.91 46.74
C ALA A 90 12.60 -10.63 48.10
N LYS A 91 11.32 -10.24 48.15
CA LYS A 91 10.56 -10.10 49.41
C LYS A 91 10.38 -11.45 50.09
N ASP A 92 10.05 -12.49 49.34
CA ASP A 92 9.84 -13.83 49.87
C ASP A 92 11.13 -14.40 50.48
N TYR A 93 12.27 -14.26 49.78
CA TYR A 93 13.57 -14.66 50.33
C TYR A 93 13.98 -13.86 51.56
N ARG A 94 13.69 -12.55 51.61
CA ARG A 94 13.98 -11.74 52.81
C ARG A 94 13.21 -12.23 54.03
N LYS A 95 11.95 -12.67 53.85
CA LYS A 95 11.18 -13.26 54.96
C LYS A 95 11.85 -14.52 55.48
N ILE A 96 12.24 -15.44 54.58
CA ILE A 96 12.90 -16.71 54.93
C ILE A 96 14.21 -16.49 55.72
N VAL A 97 14.96 -15.43 55.41
CA VAL A 97 16.25 -15.16 56.08
C VAL A 97 16.07 -14.44 57.43
N ILE A 98 14.96 -13.73 57.62
CA ILE A 98 14.69 -12.93 58.82
C ILE A 98 13.85 -13.71 59.86
N GLU A 99 13.03 -14.67 59.41
CA GLU A 99 12.32 -15.66 60.26
C GLU A 99 13.25 -16.81 60.69
#